data_AF-A0AA38MRR5-F1
#
_entry.id   AF-A0AA38MRR5-F1
#
_cell.length_a   1.000
_cell.length_b   1.000
_cell.length_c   1.000
_cell.angle_alpha   90.00
_cell.angle_beta   90.00
_cell.angle_gamma   90.00
#
_symmetry.space_group_name_H-M   'P 1'
#
loop_
_entity.id
_entity.type
_entity.pdbx_description
1 polymer ?
#
loop_
_entity_poly.entity_id
_entity_poly.type
_entity_poly.pdbx_seq_one_letter_code
_entity_poly.pdbx_strand_id
1 'polypeptide(L)'
;MQYNFSDQKKFSTWGRLWINLAKAEQELGLDITNDQIEEMQNNVNDINFEECAAEEKITRHDIMAHVHIFAKQCPKAAPIIHLGVTSCFVWDNTELIVIRDGVNLLLPRVAAVIDNLAHFAFYNITKNLNIVQNQLDNRG
;
A
#
# COMPACT_ATOMS: atom_id res chain seq x y z
N MET A 1 -9.66 1.45 1.44
CA MET A 1 -9.74 0.36 0.46
C MET A 1 -9.51 0.90 -0.95
N GLN A 2 -10.35 1.81 -1.48
CA GLN A 2 -10.16 2.40 -2.82
C GLN A 2 -8.75 2.97 -3.07
N TYR A 3 -8.26 3.86 -2.19
CA TYR A 3 -6.90 4.40 -2.32
C TYR A 3 -5.81 3.31 -2.25
N ASN A 4 -6.01 2.23 -1.50
CA ASN A 4 -4.99 1.19 -1.33
C ASN A 4 -4.73 0.43 -2.64
N PHE A 5 -5.72 0.36 -3.51
CA PHE A 5 -5.67 -0.29 -4.82
C PHE A 5 -5.71 0.73 -5.97
N SER A 6 -5.33 1.99 -5.72
CA SER A 6 -5.27 3.02 -6.76
C SER A 6 -3.91 3.07 -7.44
N ASP A 7 -3.89 3.59 -8.67
CA ASP A 7 -2.65 3.80 -9.41
C ASP A 7 -1.69 4.76 -8.68
N GLN A 8 -2.22 5.79 -8.02
CA GLN A 8 -1.42 6.68 -7.16
C GLN A 8 -0.67 5.92 -6.07
N LYS A 9 -1.34 4.99 -5.37
CA LYS A 9 -0.70 4.16 -4.34
C LYS A 9 0.31 3.20 -4.98
N LYS A 10 -0.01 2.59 -6.12
CA LYS A 10 0.88 1.67 -6.85
C LYS A 10 2.18 2.37 -7.25
N PHE A 11 2.11 3.44 -8.04
CA PHE A 11 3.29 4.08 -8.60
C PHE A 11 4.10 4.85 -7.55
N SER A 12 3.46 5.47 -6.55
CA SER A 12 4.22 6.04 -5.42
C SER A 12 4.91 4.95 -4.61
N THR A 13 4.39 3.72 -4.57
CA THR A 13 5.09 2.58 -3.95
C THR A 13 6.28 2.14 -4.77
N TRP A 14 6.21 2.15 -6.11
CA TRP A 14 7.37 1.88 -6.96
C TRP A 14 8.49 2.88 -6.71
N GLY A 15 8.16 4.18 -6.70
CA GLY A 15 9.11 5.24 -6.35
C GLY A 15 9.77 5.02 -4.99
N ARG A 16 8.98 4.66 -3.96
CA ARG A 16 9.51 4.32 -2.63
C ARG A 16 10.41 3.09 -2.63
N LEU A 17 10.08 2.06 -3.40
CA LEU A 17 10.91 0.87 -3.54
C LEU A 17 12.25 1.18 -4.22
N TRP A 18 12.25 2.00 -5.28
CA TRP A 18 13.49 2.45 -5.90
C TRP A 18 14.33 3.32 -4.97
N ILE A 19 13.72 4.20 -4.16
CA ILE A 19 14.44 4.97 -3.14
C ILE A 19 15.09 4.03 -2.10
N ASN A 20 14.35 3.01 -1.64
CA ASN A 20 14.88 2.04 -0.68
C ASN A 20 16.00 1.19 -1.28
N LEU A 21 15.88 0.82 -2.56
CA LEU A 21 16.93 0.13 -3.31
C LEU A 21 18.20 0.99 -3.34
N ALA A 22 18.09 2.25 -3.79
CA ALA A 22 19.22 3.16 -3.88
C ALA A 22 19.91 3.38 -2.52
N LYS A 23 19.14 3.49 -1.43
CA LYS A 23 19.69 3.59 -0.07
C LYS A 23 20.45 2.33 0.35
N ALA A 24 19.87 1.15 0.11
CA ALA A 24 20.51 -0.12 0.45
C ALA A 24 21.78 -0.34 -0.39
N GLU A 25 21.75 0.00 -1.67
CA GLU A 25 22.91 -0.06 -2.57
C GLU A 25 24.02 0.91 -2.14
N GLN A 26 23.67 2.13 -1.73
CA GLN A 26 24.59 3.10 -1.16
C GLN A 26 25.26 2.57 0.12
N GLU A 27 24.47 1.99 1.04
CA GLU A 27 24.97 1.38 2.29
C GLU A 27 25.94 0.21 2.02
N LEU A 28 25.76 -0.50 0.90
CA LEU A 28 26.63 -1.58 0.44
C LEU A 28 27.87 -1.10 -0.34
N GLY A 29 28.01 0.22 -0.57
CA GLY A 29 29.20 0.84 -1.16
C GLY A 29 29.13 1.10 -2.67
N LEU A 30 27.95 1.05 -3.29
CA LEU A 30 27.77 1.55 -4.66
C LEU A 30 27.87 3.08 -4.69
N ASP A 31 28.36 3.62 -5.80
CA ASP A 31 28.52 5.06 -6.03
C ASP A 31 27.17 5.74 -6.26
N ILE A 32 26.43 5.94 -5.18
CA ILE A 32 25.13 6.60 -5.12
C ILE A 32 25.25 7.78 -4.16
N THR A 33 24.91 8.96 -4.65
CA THR A 33 25.01 10.20 -3.86
C THR A 33 23.71 10.50 -3.10
N ASN A 34 23.81 11.20 -1.97
CA ASN A 34 22.63 11.63 -1.23
C ASN A 34 21.73 12.56 -2.06
N ASP A 35 22.32 13.39 -2.91
CA ASP A 35 21.59 14.27 -3.83
C ASP A 35 20.68 13.52 -4.79
N GLN A 36 21.10 12.32 -5.27
CA GLN A 36 20.27 11.47 -6.13
C GLN A 36 19.07 10.93 -5.35
N ILE A 37 19.32 10.43 -4.14
CA ILE A 37 18.27 9.87 -3.27
C ILE A 37 17.27 10.96 -2.87
N GLU A 38 17.76 12.16 -2.53
CA GLU A 38 16.92 13.30 -2.15
C GLU A 38 16.06 13.77 -3.34
N GLU A 39 16.62 13.81 -4.55
CA GLU A 39 15.86 14.13 -5.76
C GLU A 39 14.70 13.13 -5.98
N MET A 40 14.96 11.83 -5.83
CA MET A 40 13.90 10.81 -5.92
C MET A 40 12.83 10.99 -4.84
N GLN A 41 13.23 11.29 -3.59
CA GLN A 41 12.30 11.50 -2.48
C GLN A 41 11.38 12.69 -2.70
N ASN A 42 11.90 13.78 -3.25
CA ASN A 42 11.13 14.99 -3.51
C ASN A 42 10.08 14.81 -4.63
N ASN A 43 10.34 13.90 -5.58
CA ASN A 43 9.45 13.67 -6.73
C ASN A 43 8.55 12.42 -6.60
N VAL A 44 8.70 11.61 -5.55
CA VAL A 44 8.05 10.29 -5.41
C VAL A 44 6.51 10.31 -5.51
N ASN A 45 5.88 11.43 -5.19
CA ASN A 45 4.42 11.59 -5.23
C ASN A 45 3.92 12.37 -6.45
N ASP A 46 4.83 12.99 -7.22
CA ASP A 46 4.52 13.81 -8.39
C ASP A 46 4.56 12.95 -9.66
N ILE A 47 3.50 12.17 -9.87
CA ILE A 47 3.43 11.19 -10.96
C ILE A 47 2.72 11.81 -12.17
N ASN A 48 3.43 11.90 -13.29
CA ASN A 48 2.84 12.32 -14.56
C ASN A 48 2.22 11.12 -15.31
N PHE A 49 0.96 10.82 -14.99
CA PHE A 49 0.22 9.71 -15.58
C PHE A 49 0.07 9.80 -17.11
N GLU A 50 -0.04 11.01 -17.66
CA GLU A 50 -0.19 11.20 -19.11
C GLU A 50 1.09 10.82 -19.85
N GLU A 51 2.25 11.26 -19.34
CA GLU A 51 3.54 10.88 -19.89
C GLU A 51 3.81 9.38 -19.72
N CYS A 52 3.48 8.79 -18.56
CA CYS A 52 3.63 7.35 -18.35
C CYS A 52 2.78 6.55 -19.36
N ALA A 53 1.53 6.94 -19.59
CA ALA A 53 0.66 6.27 -20.54
C ALA A 53 1.11 6.43 -21.99
N ALA A 54 1.71 7.58 -22.34
CA ALA A 54 2.31 7.80 -23.65
C ALA A 54 3.56 6.93 -23.86
N GLU A 55 4.44 6.88 -22.85
CA GLU A 55 5.66 6.09 -22.88
C GLU A 55 5.35 4.58 -22.89
N GLU A 56 4.34 4.13 -22.15
CA GLU A 56 3.90 2.73 -22.15
C GLU A 56 3.43 2.27 -23.53
N LYS A 57 2.78 3.14 -24.32
CA LYS A 57 2.40 2.80 -25.70
C LYS A 57 3.62 2.54 -26.60
N ILE A 58 4.75 3.18 -26.29
CA ILE A 58 6.00 3.06 -27.04
C ILE A 58 6.76 1.81 -26.58
N THR A 59 7.02 1.72 -25.28
CA THR A 59 7.81 0.64 -24.68
C THR A 59 7.05 -0.68 -24.62
N ARG A 60 5.71 -0.63 -24.62
CA ARG A 60 4.80 -1.75 -24.36
C ARG A 60 5.11 -2.45 -23.04
N HIS A 61 5.66 -1.70 -22.09
CA HIS A 61 6.08 -2.19 -20.79
C HIS A 61 5.89 -1.09 -19.74
N ASP A 62 4.88 -1.27 -18.89
CA ASP A 62 4.45 -0.29 -17.89
C ASP A 62 5.55 0.12 -16.91
N ILE A 63 6.33 -0.83 -16.39
CA ILE A 63 7.43 -0.54 -15.47
C ILE A 63 8.52 0.25 -16.17
N MET A 64 8.93 -0.14 -17.39
CA MET A 64 9.95 0.61 -18.12
C MET A 64 9.49 2.01 -18.48
N ALA A 65 8.19 2.18 -18.80
CA ALA A 65 7.62 3.51 -18.96
C ALA A 65 7.76 4.36 -17.70
N HIS A 66 7.41 3.80 -16.53
CA HIS A 66 7.56 4.52 -15.27
C HIS A 66 9.02 4.78 -14.89
N VAL A 67 9.95 3.86 -15.22
CA VAL A 67 11.39 4.08 -15.05
C VAL A 67 11.85 5.26 -15.89
N HIS A 68 11.46 5.33 -17.17
CA HIS A 68 11.86 6.43 -18.06
C HIS A 68 11.29 7.77 -17.61
N ILE A 69 10.01 7.82 -17.24
CA ILE A 69 9.37 9.06 -16.77
C ILE A 69 9.96 9.51 -15.44
N PHE A 70 10.19 8.59 -14.50
CA PHE A 70 10.79 8.93 -13.22
C PHE A 70 12.26 9.37 -13.38
N ALA A 71 13.02 8.75 -14.27
CA ALA A 71 14.37 9.19 -14.63
C ALA A 71 14.39 10.57 -15.31
N LYS A 72 13.38 10.90 -16.11
CA LYS A 72 13.21 12.23 -16.70
C LYS A 72 12.90 13.28 -15.63
N GLN A 73 12.10 12.94 -14.62
CA GLN A 73 11.81 13.82 -13.46
C GLN A 73 13.00 13.95 -12.51
N CYS A 74 13.83 12.92 -12.40
CA CYS A 74 15.00 12.86 -11.53
C CYS A 74 16.29 12.70 -12.34
N PRO A 75 16.75 13.75 -13.06
CA PRO A 75 17.90 13.66 -13.96
C PRO A 75 19.21 13.31 -13.25
N LYS A 76 19.39 13.66 -11.97
CA LYS A 76 20.59 13.25 -11.22
C LYS A 76 20.52 11.75 -10.90
N ALA A 77 19.34 11.26 -10.53
CA ALA A 77 19.12 9.86 -10.16
C ALA A 77 18.88 8.91 -11.35
N ALA A 78 18.63 9.43 -12.55
CA ALA A 78 18.41 8.64 -13.77
C ALA A 78 19.32 7.40 -13.95
N PRO A 79 20.65 7.46 -13.76
CA PRO A 79 21.52 6.29 -13.96
C PRO A 79 21.39 5.20 -12.89
N ILE A 80 20.79 5.49 -11.73
CA ILE A 80 20.67 4.56 -10.61
C ILE A 80 19.25 4.02 -10.43
N ILE A 81 18.25 4.60 -11.09
CA ILE A 81 16.86 4.14 -10.99
C ILE A 81 16.77 2.74 -11.59
N HIS A 82 16.26 1.79 -10.81
CA HIS A 82 16.08 0.38 -11.19
C HIS A 82 17.40 -0.39 -11.43
N LEU A 83 18.52 0.09 -10.88
CA LEU A 83 19.82 -0.56 -10.99
C LEU A 83 19.79 -2.00 -10.45
N GLY A 84 20.33 -2.96 -11.20
CA GLY A 84 20.57 -4.33 -10.74
C GLY A 84 19.33 -5.19 -10.48
N VAL A 85 18.12 -4.67 -10.69
CA VAL A 85 16.85 -5.36 -10.39
C VAL A 85 16.03 -5.62 -11.65
N THR A 86 14.97 -6.41 -11.50
CA THR A 86 14.00 -6.72 -12.56
C THR A 86 12.62 -6.14 -12.22
N SER A 87 11.68 -6.17 -13.17
CA SER A 87 10.31 -5.69 -13.00
C SER A 87 9.60 -6.23 -11.75
N CYS A 88 9.81 -7.51 -11.42
CA CYS A 88 9.24 -8.14 -10.23
C CYS A 88 9.68 -7.48 -8.92
N PHE A 89 10.83 -6.80 -8.87
CA PHE A 89 11.23 -6.05 -7.69
C PHE A 89 10.21 -4.98 -7.31
N VAL A 90 9.69 -4.23 -8.27
CA VAL A 90 8.68 -3.19 -7.97
C VAL A 90 7.26 -3.72 -8.02
N TRP A 91 6.95 -4.64 -8.95
CA TRP A 91 5.61 -5.20 -9.08
C TRP A 91 5.22 -6.03 -7.85
N ASP A 92 5.92 -7.15 -7.61
CA ASP A 92 5.52 -8.14 -6.61
C ASP A 92 5.60 -7.58 -5.18
N ASN A 93 6.64 -6.78 -4.88
CA ASN A 93 6.74 -6.15 -3.56
C ASN A 93 5.64 -5.13 -3.32
N THR A 94 5.20 -4.42 -4.37
CA THR A 94 4.07 -3.49 -4.23
C THR A 94 2.77 -4.25 -3.99
N GLU A 95 2.53 -5.33 -4.71
CA GLU A 95 1.36 -6.19 -4.49
C GLU A 95 1.34 -6.74 -3.06
N LEU A 96 2.48 -7.22 -2.54
CA LEU A 96 2.59 -7.68 -1.15
C LEU A 96 2.27 -6.57 -0.14
N ILE A 97 2.76 -5.35 -0.37
CA ILE A 97 2.47 -4.18 0.47
C ILE A 97 0.98 -3.84 0.42
N VAL A 98 0.39 -3.81 -0.77
CA VAL A 98 -1.03 -3.49 -0.99
C VAL A 98 -1.91 -4.55 -0.32
N ILE A 99 -1.59 -5.84 -0.46
CA ILE A 99 -2.33 -6.93 0.21
C ILE A 99 -2.25 -6.78 1.73
N ARG A 100 -1.04 -6.58 2.28
CA ARG A 100 -0.84 -6.35 3.72
C ARG A 100 -1.67 -5.18 4.22
N ASP A 101 -1.58 -4.04 3.55
CA ASP A 101 -2.33 -2.83 3.90
C ASP A 101 -3.85 -3.05 3.78
N GLY A 102 -4.28 -3.82 2.78
CA GLY A 102 -5.68 -4.24 2.59
C GLY A 102 -6.20 -5.07 3.76
N VAL A 103 -5.43 -6.07 4.21
CA VAL A 103 -5.76 -6.88 5.39
C VAL A 103 -5.83 -6.01 6.65
N ASN A 104 -4.87 -5.10 6.84
CA ASN A 104 -4.87 -4.17 7.97
C ASN A 104 -6.11 -3.25 8.01
N LEU A 105 -6.67 -2.90 6.85
CA LEU A 105 -7.93 -2.15 6.77
C LEU A 105 -9.17 -3.00 7.09
N LEU A 106 -9.12 -4.31 6.85
CA LEU A 106 -10.22 -5.24 7.09
C LEU A 106 -10.29 -5.69 8.55
N LEU A 107 -9.15 -5.99 9.18
CA LEU A 107 -9.05 -6.49 10.56
C LEU A 107 -9.92 -5.72 11.58
N PRO A 108 -9.80 -4.38 11.73
CA PRO A 108 -10.59 -3.65 12.72
C PRO A 108 -12.10 -3.66 12.43
N ARG A 109 -12.49 -3.78 11.15
CA ARG A 109 -13.90 -3.82 10.75
C ARG A 109 -14.52 -5.17 11.10
N VAL A 110 -13.79 -6.26 10.83
CA VAL A 110 -14.21 -7.60 11.21
C VAL A 110 -14.31 -7.69 12.75
N ALA A 111 -13.32 -7.15 13.47
CA ALA A 111 -13.36 -7.08 14.93
C ALA A 111 -14.59 -6.32 15.44
N ALA A 112 -14.92 -5.17 14.84
CA ALA A 112 -16.11 -4.40 15.21
C ALA A 112 -17.43 -5.15 14.93
N VAL A 113 -17.51 -5.91 13.84
CA VAL A 113 -18.69 -6.75 13.57
C VAL A 113 -18.82 -7.85 14.62
N ILE A 114 -17.72 -8.52 14.96
CA ILE A 114 -17.71 -9.56 16.02
C ILE A 114 -18.16 -8.96 17.35
N ASP A 115 -17.62 -7.79 17.73
CA ASP A 115 -17.97 -7.10 18.97
C ASP A 115 -19.46 -6.71 19.03
N ASN A 116 -19.98 -6.13 17.95
CA ASN A 116 -21.40 -5.76 17.86
C ASN A 116 -22.32 -6.98 17.97
N LEU A 117 -21.96 -8.09 17.32
CA LEU A 117 -22.74 -9.33 17.41
C LEU A 117 -22.65 -9.98 18.80
N ALA A 118 -21.47 -9.91 19.45
CA ALA A 118 -21.30 -10.38 20.82
C ALA A 118 -22.15 -9.57 21.81
N HIS A 119 -22.15 -8.24 21.70
CA HIS A 119 -23.02 -7.36 22.49
C HIS A 119 -24.51 -7.63 22.25
N PHE A 120 -24.91 -7.81 20.99
CA PHE A 120 -26.28 -8.18 20.65
C PHE A 120 -26.69 -9.52 21.26
N ALA A 121 -25.83 -10.55 21.19
CA ALA A 121 -26.09 -11.85 21.79
C ALA A 121 -26.23 -11.75 23.32
N PHE A 122 -25.30 -11.05 23.98
CA PHE A 122 -25.32 -10.87 25.44
C PHE A 122 -26.58 -10.14 25.91
N TYR A 123 -26.98 -9.06 25.22
CA TYR A 123 -28.20 -8.31 25.53
C TYR A 123 -29.46 -9.18 25.43
N ASN A 124 -29.57 -10.01 24.40
CA ASN A 124 -30.76 -10.85 24.23
C ASN A 124 -30.82 -12.02 25.21
N ILE A 125 -29.67 -12.62 25.56
CA ILE A 125 -29.61 -13.67 26.59
C ILE A 125 -30.09 -13.12 27.93
N THR A 126 -29.55 -11.97 28.37
CA THR A 126 -29.92 -11.34 29.63
C THR A 126 -31.39 -10.91 29.67
N LYS A 127 -31.90 -10.33 28.58
CA LYS A 127 -33.33 -9.96 28.47
C LYS A 127 -34.25 -11.18 28.56
N ASN A 128 -33.94 -12.27 27.87
CA ASN A 128 -34.77 -13.47 27.88
C ASN A 128 -34.76 -14.18 29.24
N LEU A 129 -33.62 -14.22 29.93
CA LEU A 129 -33.53 -14.74 31.31
C LEU A 129 -34.41 -13.92 32.26
N ASN A 130 -34.40 -12.59 32.15
CA ASN A 130 -35.24 -11.72 32.98
C ASN A 130 -36.75 -11.92 32.72
N ILE A 131 -37.16 -12.21 31.48
CA ILE A 131 -38.57 -12.51 31.16
C ILE A 131 -38.99 -13.83 31.82
N VAL A 132 -38.16 -14.87 31.74
CA VAL A 132 -38.44 -16.17 32.35
C VAL A 132 -38.50 -16.05 33.88
N GLN A 133 -37.56 -15.33 34.50
CA GLN A 133 -37.55 -15.12 35.94
C GLN A 133 -38.80 -14.36 36.43
N ASN A 134 -39.15 -13.26 35.77
CA ASN A 134 -40.37 -12.50 36.10
C ASN A 134 -41.66 -13.32 35.93
N GLN A 135 -41.70 -14.26 34.98
CA GLN A 135 -42.86 -15.16 34.82
C GLN A 135 -42.93 -16.24 35.90
N LEU A 136 -41.81 -16.65 36.50
CA LEU A 136 -41.77 -17.58 37.62
C LEU A 136 -42.16 -16.88 38.92
N ASP A 137 -41.64 -15.67 39.14
CA ASP A 137 -41.89 -14.90 40.37
C ASP A 137 -43.35 -14.43 40.49
N ASN A 138 -44.04 -14.18 39.37
CA ASN A 138 -45.46 -13.79 39.34
C ASN A 138 -46.45 -14.98 39.41
N ARG A 139 -45.97 -16.22 39.56
CA ARG A 139 -46.82 -17.42 39.71
C ARG A 139 -46.89 -17.95 41.15
N GLY A 140 -46.22 -17.29 42.10
CA GLY A 140 -46.35 -17.55 43.55
C GLY A 140 -47.25 -16.51 44.21
#